data_AF-A0A957YUB7-F1
#
_entry.id   AF-A0A957YUB7-F1
#
_cell.length_a   1.000
_cell.length_b   1.000
_cell.length_c   1.000
_cell.angle_alpha   90.00
_cell.angle_beta   90.00
_cell.angle_gamma   90.00
#
_symmetry.space_group_name_H-M   'P 1'
#
loop_
_entity.id
_entity.type
_entity.pdbx_description
1 polymer ?
#
loop_
_entity_poly.entity_id
_entity_poly.type
_entity_poly.pdbx_seq_one_letter_code
_entity_poly.pdbx_strand_id
1 'polypeptide(L)'
;GLRSRKGEEEEVSTTILNAVAESIGLVERIPPALTPKDLLDVTTIDYLTTVEALARGEIHFMGVRADGLLFANGSTPPIILSGAFNPLHEGHLGMAQAAETLLGEEVTFELAAVNVDKPPLPAAMILERMGQFAGRYPVLASDAPTYIEKARLYPGATFVVGYDTALRIFATRYYDNSTAKMLAALRELATLGCRFLVAGRVDEQAIFRSLQDLAIPAEFQPLFTAIPEQLFRRDISSTALRSAQERGSR
;
A
#
# COMPACT_ATOMS: atom_id res chain seq x y z
N GLY A 1 18.52 -9.96 34.68
CA GLY A 1 17.37 -9.05 34.86
C GLY A 1 16.90 -9.12 36.30
N LEU A 2 16.05 -8.18 36.72
CA LEU A 2 15.40 -8.18 38.04
C LEU A 2 14.31 -9.25 38.14
N ARG A 3 13.73 -9.67 37.00
CA ARG A 3 12.80 -10.80 36.91
C ARG A 3 13.48 -12.04 36.33
N SER A 4 12.87 -13.19 36.61
CA SER A 4 13.15 -14.43 35.87
C SER A 4 12.63 -14.29 34.45
N ARG A 5 13.10 -15.13 33.51
CA ARG A 5 12.57 -15.16 32.14
C ARG A 5 11.04 -15.30 32.13
N LYS A 6 10.51 -16.19 32.96
CA LYS A 6 9.06 -16.38 33.11
C LYS A 6 8.36 -15.11 33.58
N GLY A 7 8.97 -14.39 34.53
CA GLY A 7 8.43 -13.13 35.03
C GLY A 7 8.42 -12.00 33.98
N GLU A 8 9.44 -11.94 33.10
CA GLU A 8 9.40 -10.99 31.96
C GLU A 8 8.30 -11.36 30.96
N GLU A 9 8.12 -12.66 30.65
CA GLU A 9 7.07 -13.14 29.76
C GLU A 9 5.65 -12.85 30.31
N GLU A 10 5.45 -12.99 31.62
CA GLU A 10 4.19 -12.64 32.31
C GLU A 10 3.92 -11.13 32.26
N GLU A 11 4.94 -10.28 32.44
CA GLU A 11 4.80 -8.82 32.38
C GLU A 11 4.43 -8.34 30.97
N VAL A 12 5.10 -8.87 29.94
CA VAL A 12 4.79 -8.58 28.54
C VAL A 12 3.35 -8.99 28.21
N SER A 13 2.94 -10.18 28.63
CA SER A 13 1.57 -10.68 28.41
C SER A 13 0.53 -9.78 29.09
N THR A 14 0.79 -9.38 30.32
CA THR A 14 -0.07 -8.46 31.10
C THR A 14 -0.20 -7.11 30.42
N THR A 15 0.91 -6.56 29.94
CA THR A 15 0.95 -5.27 29.22
C THR A 15 0.14 -5.34 27.92
N ILE A 16 0.31 -6.39 27.12
CA ILE A 16 -0.45 -6.60 25.87
C ILE A 16 -1.95 -6.73 26.16
N LEU A 17 -2.34 -7.52 27.16
CA LEU A 17 -3.74 -7.70 27.52
C LEU A 17 -4.40 -6.40 27.99
N ASN A 18 -3.69 -5.59 28.79
CA ASN A 18 -4.17 -4.29 29.23
C ASN A 18 -4.30 -3.30 28.06
N ALA A 19 -3.37 -3.30 27.10
CA ALA A 19 -3.46 -2.47 25.90
C ALA A 19 -4.65 -2.87 24.99
N VAL A 20 -4.91 -4.18 24.86
CA VAL A 20 -6.11 -4.67 24.15
C VAL A 20 -7.39 -4.31 24.90
N ALA A 21 -7.42 -4.47 26.22
CA ALA A 21 -8.56 -4.09 27.05
C ALA A 21 -8.87 -2.58 26.90
N GLU A 22 -7.85 -1.74 26.88
CA GLU A 22 -7.99 -0.30 26.65
C GLU A 22 -8.52 0.02 25.26
N SER A 23 -8.02 -0.62 24.20
CA SER A 23 -8.45 -0.35 22.81
C SER A 23 -9.91 -0.72 22.54
N ILE A 24 -10.48 -1.65 23.32
CA ILE A 24 -11.90 -2.03 23.24
C ILE A 24 -12.78 -1.35 24.30
N GLY A 25 -12.23 -0.43 25.10
CA GLY A 25 -12.96 0.31 26.13
C GLY A 25 -13.34 -0.51 27.37
N LEU A 26 -12.69 -1.66 27.60
CA LEU A 26 -12.87 -2.42 28.82
C LEU A 26 -12.23 -1.66 29.99
N VAL A 27 -12.84 -1.67 31.17
CA VAL A 27 -12.31 -0.98 32.37
C VAL A 27 -11.43 -1.90 33.22
N GLU A 28 -11.68 -3.20 33.19
CA GLU A 28 -10.92 -4.19 33.95
C GLU A 28 -9.47 -4.27 33.47
N ARG A 29 -8.53 -4.30 34.42
CA ARG A 29 -7.08 -4.38 34.16
C ARG A 29 -6.45 -5.45 35.01
N ILE A 30 -5.46 -6.12 34.44
CA ILE A 30 -4.57 -7.02 35.17
C ILE A 30 -3.49 -6.15 35.82
N PRO A 31 -3.28 -6.20 37.14
CA PRO A 31 -2.24 -5.40 37.80
C PRO A 31 -0.84 -5.73 37.22
N PRO A 32 -0.14 -4.77 36.60
CA PRO A 32 1.20 -5.00 36.08
C PRO A 32 2.20 -5.11 37.24
N ALA A 33 3.24 -5.93 37.09
CA ALA A 33 4.31 -6.12 38.06
C ALA A 33 5.56 -5.28 37.69
N LEU A 34 5.32 -4.04 37.22
CA LEU A 34 6.36 -3.05 36.94
C LEU A 34 7.06 -2.63 38.25
N THR A 35 8.38 -2.49 38.18
CA THR A 35 9.25 -1.96 39.23
C THR A 35 9.60 -0.50 38.92
N PRO A 36 10.15 0.26 39.89
CA PRO A 36 10.60 1.64 39.64
C PRO A 36 11.72 1.79 38.59
N LYS A 37 12.34 0.69 38.15
CA LYS A 37 13.35 0.68 37.11
C LYS A 37 12.79 0.40 35.71
N ASP A 38 11.53 -0.02 35.62
CA ASP A 38 10.86 -0.24 34.35
C ASP A 38 10.31 1.08 33.82
N LEU A 39 10.35 1.23 32.50
CA LEU A 39 9.77 2.35 31.78
C LEU A 39 8.71 1.79 30.85
N LEU A 40 7.46 2.23 31.06
CA LEU A 40 6.35 1.96 30.16
C LEU A 40 6.00 3.26 29.45
N ASP A 41 6.23 3.29 28.14
CA ASP A 41 5.76 4.36 27.28
C ASP A 41 4.51 3.89 26.52
N VAL A 42 3.47 4.72 26.52
CA VAL A 42 2.18 4.39 25.92
C VAL A 42 1.85 5.46 24.90
N THR A 43 1.69 5.04 23.65
CA THR A 43 1.26 5.90 22.55
C THR A 43 -0.07 5.38 22.02
N THR A 44 -1.07 6.26 21.95
CA THR A 44 -2.37 5.99 21.33
C THR A 44 -2.48 6.76 20.03
N ILE A 45 -2.88 6.06 18.95
CA ILE A 45 -3.05 6.66 17.63
C ILE A 45 -4.51 6.51 17.22
N ASP A 46 -5.15 7.63 16.92
CA ASP A 46 -6.50 7.66 16.36
C ASP A 46 -6.45 7.67 14.83
N TYR A 47 -6.50 6.48 14.25
CA TYR A 47 -6.56 6.32 12.81
C TYR A 47 -7.88 6.82 12.21
N LEU A 48 -8.98 6.78 12.97
CA LEU A 48 -10.31 7.16 12.47
C LEU A 48 -10.35 8.65 12.16
N THR A 49 -9.94 9.49 13.11
CA THR A 49 -9.87 10.95 12.88
C THR A 49 -8.99 11.28 11.68
N THR A 50 -7.87 10.58 11.51
CA THR A 50 -6.95 10.78 10.37
C THR A 50 -7.57 10.39 9.04
N VAL A 51 -8.23 9.23 8.97
CA VAL A 51 -8.91 8.76 7.75
C VAL A 51 -10.14 9.60 7.43
N GLU A 52 -10.85 10.12 8.42
CA GLU A 52 -11.95 11.05 8.20
C GLU A 52 -11.46 12.38 7.61
N ALA A 53 -10.31 12.90 8.06
CA ALA A 53 -9.70 14.08 7.45
C ALA A 53 -9.36 13.83 5.98
N LEU A 54 -8.85 12.64 5.63
CA LEU A 54 -8.63 12.22 4.24
C LEU A 54 -9.95 12.16 3.46
N ALA A 55 -11.00 11.57 4.05
CA ALA A 55 -12.30 11.46 3.40
C ALA A 55 -12.99 12.83 3.18
N ARG A 56 -12.68 13.83 4.01
CA ARG A 56 -13.12 15.22 3.86
C ARG A 56 -12.23 16.07 2.95
N GLY A 57 -11.09 15.53 2.48
CA GLY A 57 -10.12 16.26 1.65
C GLY A 57 -9.30 17.31 2.41
N GLU A 58 -9.22 17.20 3.74
CA GLU A 58 -8.40 18.08 4.59
C GLU A 58 -6.92 17.70 4.52
N ILE A 59 -6.65 16.43 4.23
CA ILE A 59 -5.33 15.88 3.90
C ILE A 59 -5.45 15.05 2.62
N HIS A 60 -4.38 14.96 1.84
CA HIS A 60 -4.38 14.23 0.56
C HIS A 60 -3.86 12.80 0.67
N PHE A 61 -3.09 12.51 1.71
CA PHE A 61 -2.70 11.14 2.04
C PHE A 61 -2.41 10.98 3.53
N MET A 62 -2.47 9.74 3.99
CA MET A 62 -1.97 9.30 5.29
C MET A 62 -1.29 7.94 5.14
N GLY A 63 -0.38 7.62 6.04
CA GLY A 63 0.29 6.31 6.04
C GLY A 63 0.43 5.73 7.43
N VAL A 64 0.41 4.41 7.51
CA VAL A 64 0.73 3.61 8.70
C VAL A 64 1.91 2.71 8.36
N ARG A 65 2.97 2.75 9.16
CA ARG A 65 4.13 1.85 9.06
C ARG A 65 3.77 0.47 9.62
N ALA A 66 4.58 -0.55 9.35
CA ALA A 66 4.34 -1.90 9.85
C ALA A 66 4.28 -1.99 11.39
N ASP A 67 4.96 -1.09 12.11
CA ASP A 67 4.93 -0.96 13.57
C ASP A 67 3.70 -0.22 14.13
N GLY A 68 2.79 0.22 13.25
CA GLY A 68 1.57 0.96 13.62
C GLY A 68 1.77 2.47 13.73
N LEU A 69 3.00 2.99 13.65
CA LEU A 69 3.19 4.44 13.70
C LEU A 69 2.77 5.11 12.39
N LEU A 70 2.26 6.34 12.47
CA LEU A 70 1.99 7.13 11.28
C LEU A 70 3.29 7.51 10.57
N PHE A 71 3.24 7.58 9.23
CA PHE A 71 4.34 8.15 8.46
C PHE A 71 4.53 9.63 8.84
N ALA A 72 5.79 10.06 8.95
CA ALA A 72 6.10 11.47 9.17
C ALA A 72 5.71 12.32 7.96
N ASN A 73 5.24 13.54 8.20
CA ASN A 73 4.91 14.49 7.14
C ASN A 73 6.10 14.69 6.20
N GLY A 74 5.86 14.57 4.89
CA GLY A 74 6.88 14.73 3.86
C GLY A 74 7.77 13.50 3.62
N SER A 75 7.57 12.39 4.34
CA SER A 75 8.23 11.13 4.02
C SER A 75 7.52 10.45 2.85
N THR A 76 8.18 10.34 1.71
CA THR A 76 7.67 9.64 0.53
C THR A 76 8.30 8.25 0.44
N PRO A 77 7.51 7.16 0.49
CA PRO A 77 8.05 5.83 0.30
C PRO A 77 8.69 5.67 -1.08
N PRO A 78 9.87 5.04 -1.18
CA PRO A 78 10.60 4.94 -2.43
C PRO A 78 9.91 4.01 -3.45
N ILE A 79 9.18 3.01 -2.96
CA ILE A 79 8.49 2.01 -3.80
C ILE A 79 7.05 1.88 -3.32
N ILE A 80 6.11 2.04 -4.26
CA ILE A 80 4.68 2.04 -3.96
C ILE A 80 3.95 1.03 -4.85
N LEU A 81 3.26 0.06 -4.25
CA LEU A 81 2.31 -0.81 -4.94
C LEU A 81 0.89 -0.28 -4.71
N SER A 82 0.32 0.38 -5.72
CA SER A 82 -1.04 0.92 -5.65
C SER A 82 -2.10 -0.12 -6.04
N GLY A 83 -3.15 -0.25 -5.23
CA GLY A 83 -4.20 -1.23 -5.47
C GLY A 83 -5.47 -0.99 -4.66
N ALA A 84 -6.57 -1.63 -5.08
CA ALA A 84 -7.83 -1.58 -4.34
C ALA A 84 -7.84 -2.52 -3.12
N PHE A 85 -6.95 -3.52 -3.10
CA PHE A 85 -6.74 -4.52 -2.06
C PHE A 85 -8.02 -5.05 -1.41
N ASN A 86 -8.96 -5.48 -2.26
CA ASN A 86 -10.27 -5.96 -1.83
C ASN A 86 -10.56 -7.37 -2.42
N PRO A 87 -9.98 -8.43 -1.84
CA PRO A 87 -9.03 -8.45 -0.72
C PRO A 87 -7.54 -8.39 -1.13
N LEU A 88 -6.64 -8.20 -0.16
CA LEU A 88 -5.21 -8.50 -0.32
C LEU A 88 -5.03 -10.01 -0.58
N HIS A 89 -4.05 -10.37 -1.42
CA HIS A 89 -3.84 -11.77 -1.81
C HIS A 89 -2.43 -12.02 -2.34
N GLU A 90 -2.11 -13.29 -2.52
CA GLU A 90 -0.84 -13.83 -3.02
C GLU A 90 -0.26 -13.18 -4.28
N GLY A 91 -1.10 -12.76 -5.23
CA GLY A 91 -0.66 -11.98 -6.39
C GLY A 91 -0.04 -10.62 -6.02
N HIS A 92 -0.66 -9.87 -5.10
CA HIS A 92 -0.14 -8.59 -4.62
C HIS A 92 1.15 -8.79 -3.82
N LEU A 93 1.16 -9.77 -2.90
CA LEU A 93 2.32 -10.07 -2.06
C LEU A 93 3.52 -10.52 -2.89
N GLY A 94 3.30 -11.38 -3.89
CA GLY A 94 4.36 -11.81 -4.79
C GLY A 94 4.92 -10.66 -5.63
N MET A 95 4.07 -9.71 -6.05
CA MET A 95 4.50 -8.54 -6.81
C MET A 95 5.33 -7.58 -5.95
N ALA A 96 4.92 -7.36 -4.70
CA ALA A 96 5.70 -6.61 -3.72
C ALA A 96 7.07 -7.27 -3.49
N GLN A 97 7.09 -8.57 -3.17
CA GLN A 97 8.33 -9.31 -2.91
C GLN A 97 9.31 -9.26 -4.10
N ALA A 98 8.81 -9.35 -5.32
CA ALA A 98 9.64 -9.25 -6.52
C ALA A 98 10.23 -7.84 -6.70
N ALA A 99 9.46 -6.80 -6.40
CA ALA A 99 9.94 -5.42 -6.43
C ALA A 99 10.99 -5.16 -5.35
N GLU A 100 10.78 -5.64 -4.12
CA GLU A 100 11.75 -5.54 -3.02
C GLU A 100 13.06 -6.25 -3.36
N THR A 101 12.98 -7.44 -3.98
CA THR A 101 14.15 -8.21 -4.42
C THR A 101 14.96 -7.45 -5.48
N LEU A 102 14.28 -6.76 -6.39
CA LEU A 102 14.92 -6.02 -7.48
C LEU A 102 15.56 -4.71 -7.03
N LEU A 103 14.90 -4.00 -6.12
CA LEU A 103 15.26 -2.64 -5.75
C LEU A 103 15.98 -2.53 -4.40
N GLY A 104 15.93 -3.58 -3.57
CA GLY A 104 16.62 -3.64 -2.28
C GLY A 104 15.98 -2.79 -1.18
N GLU A 105 14.76 -2.30 -1.40
CA GLU A 105 14.01 -1.42 -0.50
C GLU A 105 12.62 -2.01 -0.22
N GLU A 106 12.03 -1.68 0.93
CA GLU A 106 10.69 -2.14 1.33
C GLU A 106 9.58 -1.53 0.44
N VAL A 107 8.59 -2.35 0.07
CA VAL A 107 7.41 -1.89 -0.67
C VAL A 107 6.36 -1.36 0.30
N THR A 108 5.88 -0.14 0.03
CA THR A 108 4.69 0.39 0.68
C THR A 108 3.46 0.17 -0.19
N PHE A 109 2.41 -0.41 0.39
CA PHE A 109 1.13 -0.56 -0.30
C PHE A 109 0.38 0.77 -0.29
N GLU A 110 -0.39 1.07 -1.34
CA GLU A 110 -1.21 2.28 -1.37
C GLU A 110 -2.64 1.98 -1.81
N LEU A 111 -3.59 2.35 -0.95
CA LEU A 111 -5.02 2.25 -1.18
C LEU A 111 -5.55 3.58 -1.75
N ALA A 112 -6.05 3.53 -2.98
CA ALA A 112 -6.76 4.66 -3.56
C ALA A 112 -8.14 4.82 -2.88
N ALA A 113 -8.28 5.80 -2.00
CA ALA A 113 -9.53 6.15 -1.32
C ALA A 113 -10.55 6.74 -2.30
N VAL A 114 -10.07 7.44 -3.32
CA VAL A 114 -10.85 7.94 -4.46
C VAL A 114 -10.44 7.17 -5.72
N ASN A 115 -11.40 6.74 -6.52
CA ASN A 115 -11.15 6.14 -7.83
C ASN A 115 -11.88 6.94 -8.89
N VAL A 116 -11.29 7.12 -10.08
CA VAL A 116 -11.90 7.90 -11.19
C VAL A 116 -13.34 7.45 -11.49
N ASP A 117 -13.58 6.14 -11.41
CA ASP A 117 -14.84 5.51 -11.83
C ASP A 117 -15.81 5.19 -10.67
N LYS A 118 -15.49 5.54 -9.41
CA LYS A 118 -16.28 5.14 -8.22
C LYS A 118 -16.39 6.27 -7.19
N PRO A 119 -17.47 6.30 -6.39
CA PRO A 119 -17.53 7.23 -5.26
C PRO A 119 -16.37 7.02 -4.30
N PRO A 120 -15.93 8.09 -3.58
CA PRO A 120 -14.95 7.98 -2.51
C PRO A 120 -15.35 6.91 -1.49
N LEU A 121 -14.36 6.18 -0.96
CA LEU A 121 -14.60 5.18 0.07
C LEU A 121 -14.96 5.87 1.40
N PRO A 122 -15.95 5.36 2.15
CA PRO A 122 -16.19 5.80 3.52
C PRO A 122 -14.97 5.54 4.42
N ALA A 123 -14.76 6.37 5.44
CA ALA A 123 -13.62 6.25 6.35
C ALA A 123 -13.49 4.84 6.98
N ALA A 124 -14.61 4.27 7.43
CA ALA A 124 -14.63 2.91 7.97
C ALA A 124 -14.14 1.84 6.98
N MET A 125 -14.46 1.98 5.68
CA MET A 125 -14.04 1.06 4.62
C MET A 125 -12.54 1.23 4.29
N ILE A 126 -12.02 2.45 4.37
CA ILE A 126 -10.58 2.72 4.22
C ILE A 126 -9.83 2.02 5.36
N LEU A 127 -10.25 2.24 6.62
CA LEU A 127 -9.65 1.58 7.78
C LEU A 127 -9.74 0.05 7.71
N GLU A 128 -10.89 -0.50 7.34
CA GLU A 128 -11.07 -1.95 7.18
C GLU A 128 -10.06 -2.53 6.19
N ARG A 129 -9.87 -1.86 5.04
CA ARG A 129 -8.92 -2.34 4.03
C ARG A 129 -7.47 -2.17 4.45
N MET A 130 -7.13 -1.06 5.11
CA MET A 130 -5.79 -0.83 5.67
C MET A 130 -5.46 -1.83 6.78
N GLY A 131 -6.47 -2.29 7.55
CA GLY A 131 -6.29 -3.27 8.61
C GLY A 131 -5.73 -4.61 8.14
N GLN A 132 -5.86 -4.95 6.85
CA GLN A 132 -5.26 -6.16 6.26
C GLN A 132 -3.71 -6.14 6.28
N PHE A 133 -3.09 -4.97 6.44
CA PHE A 133 -1.64 -4.78 6.44
C PHE A 133 -1.04 -4.65 7.85
N ALA A 134 -1.89 -4.51 8.87
CA ALA A 134 -1.48 -4.21 10.24
C ALA A 134 -0.45 -5.22 10.77
N GLY A 135 0.66 -4.70 11.32
CA GLY A 135 1.75 -5.51 11.88
C GLY A 135 2.61 -6.24 10.84
N ARG A 136 2.37 -6.04 9.54
CA ARG A 136 3.04 -6.80 8.46
C ARG A 136 3.68 -5.94 7.40
N TYR A 137 2.98 -4.92 6.92
CA TYR A 137 3.45 -4.08 5.82
C TYR A 137 3.07 -2.61 6.04
N PRO A 138 3.89 -1.66 5.58
CA PRO A 138 3.48 -0.27 5.52
C PRO A 138 2.37 -0.07 4.47
N VAL A 139 1.41 0.78 4.80
CA VAL A 139 0.28 1.10 3.91
C VAL A 139 -0.06 2.59 3.94
N LEU A 140 -0.28 3.15 2.76
CA LEU A 140 -0.81 4.49 2.52
C LEU A 140 -2.28 4.43 2.12
N ALA A 141 -3.02 5.49 2.41
CA ALA A 141 -4.29 5.81 1.76
C ALA A 141 -4.21 7.22 1.17
N SER A 142 -4.67 7.40 -0.07
CA SER A 142 -4.67 8.71 -0.72
C SER A 142 -5.94 9.01 -1.52
N ASP A 143 -6.21 10.30 -1.70
CA ASP A 143 -7.30 10.80 -2.53
C ASP A 143 -6.90 10.98 -4.01
N ALA A 144 -5.72 10.48 -4.42
CA ALA A 144 -5.18 10.60 -5.78
C ALA A 144 -5.61 9.42 -6.68
N PRO A 145 -6.59 9.61 -7.58
CA PRO A 145 -7.10 8.52 -8.42
C PRO A 145 -6.20 8.18 -9.62
N THR A 146 -5.31 9.09 -10.06
CA THR A 146 -4.40 8.86 -11.20
C THR A 146 -2.94 8.81 -10.78
N TYR A 147 -2.09 8.16 -11.59
CA TYR A 147 -0.65 8.10 -11.28
C TYR A 147 0.05 9.45 -11.33
N ILE A 148 -0.43 10.41 -12.14
CA ILE A 148 0.15 11.75 -12.12
C ILE A 148 -0.19 12.49 -10.81
N GLU A 149 -1.40 12.34 -10.28
CA GLU A 149 -1.74 12.88 -8.96
C GLU A 149 -0.95 12.17 -7.85
N LYS A 150 -0.80 10.85 -7.92
CA LYS A 150 0.05 10.09 -6.99
C LYS A 150 1.50 10.55 -7.05
N ALA A 151 2.04 10.83 -8.23
CA ALA A 151 3.41 11.34 -8.38
C ALA A 151 3.61 12.72 -7.75
N ARG A 152 2.57 13.57 -7.75
CA ARG A 152 2.62 14.86 -7.04
C ARG A 152 2.62 14.69 -5.52
N LEU A 153 1.94 13.65 -5.01
CA LEU A 153 1.97 13.30 -3.59
C LEU A 153 3.27 12.57 -3.19
N TYR A 154 3.83 11.78 -4.10
CA TYR A 154 4.98 10.90 -3.88
C TYR A 154 6.10 11.15 -4.91
N PRO A 155 6.70 12.36 -4.94
CA PRO A 155 7.80 12.64 -5.84
C PRO A 155 8.96 11.65 -5.63
N GLY A 156 9.56 11.20 -6.73
CA GLY A 156 10.65 10.22 -6.74
C GLY A 156 10.24 8.76 -6.55
N ALA A 157 8.97 8.47 -6.26
CA ALA A 157 8.52 7.09 -6.05
C ALA A 157 8.58 6.23 -7.33
N THR A 158 8.93 4.96 -7.15
CA THR A 158 8.76 3.92 -8.16
C THR A 158 7.44 3.19 -7.92
N PHE A 159 6.49 3.32 -8.85
CA PHE A 159 5.20 2.66 -8.79
C PHE A 159 5.29 1.25 -9.35
N VAL A 160 4.95 0.25 -8.54
CA VAL A 160 4.84 -1.14 -8.96
C VAL A 160 3.44 -1.35 -9.54
N VAL A 161 3.35 -1.86 -10.77
CA VAL A 161 2.08 -2.01 -11.48
C VAL A 161 2.02 -3.31 -12.25
N GLY A 162 0.82 -3.90 -12.35
CA GLY A 162 0.59 -5.02 -13.27
C GLY A 162 0.49 -4.56 -14.73
N TYR A 163 0.68 -5.50 -15.65
CA TYR A 163 0.59 -5.28 -17.11
C TYR A 163 -0.69 -4.51 -17.54
N ASP A 164 -1.86 -4.90 -17.04
CA ASP A 164 -3.13 -4.24 -17.39
C ASP A 164 -3.18 -2.79 -16.91
N THR A 165 -2.56 -2.48 -15.77
CA THR A 165 -2.45 -1.11 -15.25
C THR A 165 -1.45 -0.31 -16.07
N ALA A 166 -0.33 -0.92 -16.49
CA ALA A 166 0.63 -0.28 -17.38
C ALA A 166 -0.01 0.14 -18.72
N LEU A 167 -0.90 -0.67 -19.29
CA LEU A 167 -1.68 -0.29 -20.47
C LEU A 167 -2.57 0.93 -20.21
N ARG A 168 -3.20 1.00 -19.02
CA ARG A 168 -4.09 2.12 -18.65
C ARG A 168 -3.37 3.44 -18.47
N ILE A 169 -2.07 3.43 -18.12
CA ILE A 169 -1.26 4.65 -18.01
C ILE A 169 -1.26 5.43 -19.34
N PHE A 170 -1.31 4.72 -20.47
CA PHE A 170 -1.37 5.31 -21.83
C PHE A 170 -2.80 5.43 -22.38
N ALA A 171 -3.83 5.12 -21.60
CA ALA A 171 -5.21 5.20 -22.08
C ALA A 171 -5.72 6.65 -22.01
N THR A 172 -5.94 7.27 -23.17
CA THR A 172 -6.35 8.69 -23.30
C THR A 172 -7.65 9.04 -22.55
N ARG A 173 -8.52 8.06 -22.28
CA ARG A 173 -9.74 8.27 -21.49
C ARG A 173 -9.49 8.83 -20.08
N TYR A 174 -8.31 8.61 -19.50
CA TYR A 174 -7.90 9.19 -18.21
C TYR A 174 -7.33 10.61 -18.34
N TYR A 175 -7.30 11.16 -19.55
CA TYR A 175 -6.70 12.46 -19.89
C TYR A 175 -7.63 13.27 -20.81
N ASP A 176 -8.94 13.27 -20.51
CA ASP A 176 -9.99 13.94 -21.30
C ASP A 176 -9.98 13.53 -22.79
N ASN A 177 -9.67 12.27 -23.08
CA ASN A 177 -9.50 11.72 -24.43
C ASN A 177 -8.43 12.45 -25.27
N SER A 178 -7.46 13.12 -24.63
CA SER A 178 -6.42 13.90 -25.30
C SER A 178 -5.04 13.24 -25.18
N THR A 179 -4.47 12.85 -26.33
CA THR A 179 -3.08 12.39 -26.41
C THR A 179 -2.10 13.46 -25.92
N ALA A 180 -2.35 14.74 -26.21
CA ALA A 180 -1.48 15.83 -25.76
C ALA A 180 -1.44 15.91 -24.22
N LYS A 181 -2.60 15.78 -23.54
CA LYS A 181 -2.67 15.76 -22.07
C LYS A 181 -1.99 14.53 -21.49
N MET A 182 -2.17 13.35 -22.10
CA MET A 182 -1.48 12.12 -21.69
C MET A 182 0.04 12.28 -21.76
N LEU A 183 0.58 12.79 -22.87
CA LEU A 183 2.02 13.01 -23.04
C LEU A 183 2.54 14.05 -22.04
N ALA A 184 1.78 15.11 -21.78
CA ALA A 184 2.14 16.12 -20.78
C ALA A 184 2.22 15.53 -19.36
N ALA A 185 1.25 14.69 -18.99
CA ALA A 185 1.26 14.00 -17.69
C ALA A 185 2.46 13.05 -17.55
N LEU A 186 2.84 12.31 -18.61
CA LEU A 186 4.02 11.45 -18.59
C LEU A 186 5.34 12.25 -18.46
N ARG A 187 5.44 13.42 -19.10
CA ARG A 187 6.60 14.33 -18.92
C ARG A 187 6.66 14.90 -17.51
N GLU A 188 5.51 15.22 -16.91
CA GLU A 188 5.44 15.68 -15.53
C GLU A 188 5.86 14.56 -14.56
N LEU A 189 5.37 13.32 -14.75
CA LEU A 189 5.83 12.12 -14.04
C LEU A 189 7.36 11.97 -14.09
N ALA A 190 7.95 12.15 -15.28
CA ALA A 190 9.39 12.10 -15.47
C ALA A 190 10.12 13.20 -14.68
N THR A 191 9.57 14.42 -14.69
CA THR A 191 10.12 15.60 -14.00
C THR A 191 10.04 15.45 -12.49
N LEU A 192 8.98 14.83 -11.98
CA LEU A 192 8.81 14.47 -10.56
C LEU A 192 9.71 13.31 -10.14
N GLY A 193 10.50 12.75 -11.05
CA GLY A 193 11.44 11.66 -10.76
C GLY A 193 10.77 10.29 -10.61
N CYS A 194 9.46 10.18 -10.84
CA CYS A 194 8.75 8.92 -10.67
C CYS A 194 9.06 7.93 -11.79
N ARG A 195 8.97 6.64 -11.46
CA ARG A 195 9.20 5.51 -12.39
C ARG A 195 8.12 4.45 -12.20
N PHE A 196 8.09 3.49 -13.11
CA PHE A 196 7.19 2.34 -13.08
C PHE A 196 7.98 1.04 -13.15
N LEU A 197 7.64 0.12 -12.27
CA LEU A 197 8.12 -1.25 -12.30
C LEU A 197 6.95 -2.17 -12.69
N VAL A 198 7.04 -2.79 -13.86
CA VAL A 198 5.90 -3.45 -14.52
C VAL A 198 5.99 -4.96 -14.36
N ALA A 199 5.06 -5.53 -13.61
CA ALA A 199 4.85 -6.96 -13.49
C ALA A 199 4.11 -7.51 -14.71
N GLY A 200 4.66 -8.57 -15.31
CA GLY A 200 3.98 -9.32 -16.36
C GLY A 200 2.79 -10.13 -15.85
N ARG A 201 1.99 -10.64 -16.78
CA ARG A 201 0.78 -11.45 -16.54
C ARG A 201 0.66 -12.52 -17.61
N VAL A 202 0.13 -13.69 -17.27
CA VAL A 202 -0.34 -14.64 -18.27
C VAL A 202 -1.77 -14.28 -18.69
N ASP A 203 -2.00 -14.14 -20.00
CA ASP A 203 -3.34 -13.89 -20.54
C ASP A 203 -4.20 -15.17 -20.61
N GLU A 204 -5.44 -15.03 -21.07
CA GLU A 204 -6.39 -16.15 -21.16
C GLU A 204 -5.94 -17.23 -22.16
N GLN A 205 -5.00 -16.90 -23.05
CA GLN A 205 -4.41 -17.81 -24.03
C GLN A 205 -3.11 -18.46 -23.54
N ALA A 206 -2.81 -18.35 -22.23
CA ALA A 206 -1.58 -18.84 -21.62
C ALA A 206 -0.29 -18.17 -22.14
N ILE A 207 -0.39 -16.98 -22.73
CA ILE A 207 0.75 -16.21 -23.22
C ILE A 207 1.19 -15.22 -22.14
N PHE A 208 2.48 -15.23 -21.81
CA PHE A 208 3.04 -14.25 -20.89
C PHE A 208 3.19 -12.89 -21.59
N ARG A 209 2.54 -11.86 -21.02
CA ARG A 209 2.61 -10.46 -21.43
C ARG A 209 3.47 -9.69 -20.46
N SER A 210 4.38 -8.88 -20.98
CA SER A 210 5.37 -8.13 -20.21
C SER A 210 5.52 -6.70 -20.71
N LEU A 211 6.40 -5.91 -20.10
CA LEU A 211 6.72 -4.56 -20.56
C LEU A 211 7.06 -4.48 -22.06
N GLN A 212 7.66 -5.54 -22.61
CA GLN A 212 8.10 -5.60 -24.02
C GLN A 212 6.93 -5.60 -25.00
N ASP A 213 5.73 -5.99 -24.56
CA ASP A 213 4.51 -5.99 -25.38
C ASP A 213 3.81 -4.62 -25.40
N LEU A 214 4.26 -3.65 -24.59
CA LEU A 214 3.67 -2.31 -24.55
C LEU A 214 4.27 -1.39 -25.62
N ALA A 215 3.40 -0.69 -26.35
CA ALA A 215 3.78 0.36 -27.28
C ALA A 215 4.14 1.66 -26.52
N ILE A 216 5.36 1.74 -26.00
CA ILE A 216 5.85 2.91 -25.25
C ILE A 216 6.60 3.86 -26.20
N PRO A 217 6.19 5.15 -26.31
CA PRO A 217 6.95 6.14 -27.07
C PRO A 217 8.39 6.24 -26.55
N ALA A 218 9.36 6.37 -27.46
CA ALA A 218 10.79 6.35 -27.13
C ALA A 218 11.17 7.33 -26.00
N GLU A 219 10.55 8.51 -25.98
CA GLU A 219 10.72 9.53 -24.94
C GLU A 219 10.46 9.02 -23.51
N PHE A 220 9.53 8.07 -23.34
CA PHE A 220 9.10 7.59 -22.02
C PHE A 220 9.64 6.22 -21.65
N GLN A 221 10.38 5.53 -22.53
CA GLN A 221 10.97 4.23 -22.19
C GLN A 221 11.78 4.23 -20.88
N PRO A 222 12.59 5.26 -20.56
CA PRO A 222 13.32 5.31 -19.29
C PRO A 222 12.45 5.38 -18.03
N LEU A 223 11.14 5.63 -18.17
CA LEU A 223 10.21 5.62 -17.04
C LEU A 223 9.79 4.22 -16.62
N PHE A 224 9.99 3.19 -17.46
CA PHE A 224 9.46 1.86 -17.22
C PHE A 224 10.57 0.82 -17.19
N THR A 225 10.53 -0.02 -16.16
CA THR A 225 11.39 -1.19 -16.00
C THR A 225 10.50 -2.43 -15.86
N ALA A 226 10.87 -3.54 -16.47
CA ALA A 226 10.14 -4.79 -16.33
C ALA A 226 10.55 -5.52 -15.04
N ILE A 227 9.59 -6.14 -14.36
CA ILE A 227 9.91 -7.24 -13.43
C ILE A 227 10.20 -8.48 -14.27
N PRO A 228 11.40 -9.09 -14.16
CA PRO A 228 11.71 -10.33 -14.87
C PRO A 228 10.72 -11.45 -14.53
N GLU A 229 10.34 -12.23 -15.54
CA GLU A 229 9.42 -13.37 -15.39
C GLU A 229 9.91 -14.39 -14.34
N GLN A 230 11.23 -14.54 -14.20
CA GLN A 230 11.84 -15.44 -13.22
C GLN A 230 11.57 -15.01 -11.77
N LEU A 231 11.32 -13.72 -11.53
CA LEU A 231 11.00 -13.18 -10.20
C LEU A 231 9.50 -13.15 -9.94
N PHE A 232 8.69 -12.92 -10.97
CA PHE A 232 7.25 -12.89 -10.82
C PHE A 232 6.51 -13.43 -12.04
N ARG A 233 5.85 -14.56 -11.82
CA ARG A 233 4.89 -15.19 -12.73
C ARG A 233 3.75 -15.76 -11.89
N ARG A 234 2.71 -14.96 -11.61
CA ARG A 234 1.53 -15.42 -10.86
C ARG A 234 0.22 -15.06 -11.55
N ASP A 235 -0.65 -16.07 -11.65
CA ASP A 235 -1.92 -16.02 -12.37
C ASP A 235 -3.12 -15.88 -11.42
N ILE A 236 -3.06 -14.93 -10.48
CA ILE A 236 -4.13 -14.73 -9.49
C ILE A 236 -4.75 -13.34 -9.68
N SER A 237 -6.03 -13.29 -10.06
CA SER A 237 -6.82 -12.06 -10.11
C SER A 237 -7.76 -11.95 -8.90
N SER A 238 -7.87 -10.75 -8.31
CA SER A 238 -8.77 -10.52 -7.16
C SER A 238 -10.24 -10.80 -7.49
N THR A 239 -10.63 -10.71 -8.76
CA THR A 239 -11.99 -11.00 -9.23
C THR A 239 -12.33 -12.49 -9.09
N ALA A 240 -11.38 -13.38 -9.39
CA ALA A 240 -11.56 -14.83 -9.21
C ALA A 240 -11.70 -15.22 -7.73
N LEU A 241 -10.96 -14.55 -6.83
CA LEU A 241 -11.04 -14.79 -5.39
C LEU A 241 -12.38 -14.31 -4.79
N ARG A 242 -12.91 -13.16 -5.25
CA ARG A 242 -14.23 -12.67 -4.82
C ARG A 242 -15.36 -13.63 -5.17
N SER A 243 -15.31 -14.30 -6.32
CA SER A 243 -16.29 -15.34 -6.68
C SER A 243 -16.16 -16.62 -5.85
N ALA A 244 -14.99 -16.89 -5.27
CA ALA A 244 -14.72 -18.08 -4.49
C ALA A 244 -15.01 -17.93 -2.97
N GLN A 245 -15.43 -16.74 -2.50
CA GLN A 245 -15.61 -16.42 -1.06
C GLN A 245 -14.37 -16.72 -0.18
N GLU A 246 -13.17 -16.76 -0.76
CA GLU A 246 -11.95 -16.93 0.03
C GLU A 246 -11.63 -15.63 0.77
N ARG A 247 -11.50 -15.72 2.10
CA ARG A 247 -10.93 -14.64 2.91
C ARG A 247 -9.47 -14.49 2.45
N GLY A 248 -9.07 -13.27 2.08
CA GLY A 248 -7.73 -12.97 1.55
C GLY A 248 -6.59 -13.52 2.42
N SER A 249 -5.40 -13.63 1.84
CA SER A 249 -4.21 -14.17 2.52
C SER A 249 -4.02 -13.50 3.89
N ARG A 250 -4.33 -14.24 4.96
CA ARG A 250 -4.17 -13.79 6.35
C ARG A 250 -2.73 -13.84 6.81
#